data_AF-A0A4D7JVK8-F1
#
_entry.id   AF-A0A4D7JVK8-F1
#
_cell.length_a   1.000
_cell.length_b   1.000
_cell.length_c   1.000
_cell.angle_alpha   90.00
_cell.angle_beta   90.00
_cell.angle_gamma   90.00
#
_symmetry.space_group_name_H-M   'P 1'
#
loop_
_entity.id
_entity.type
_entity.pdbx_description
1 polymer ?
#
loop_
_entity_poly.entity_id
_entity_poly.type
_entity_poly.pdbx_seq_one_letter_code
_entity_poly.pdbx_strand_id
1 'polypeptide(L)'
;MHFGYPYCHGGDIADPEFGEQRPCSDFVRPAQNLGPHVAPLGLTIYSGEDFPDEYNGKALIAEHGSWNRSKKIGYRITMVDLNNGEGTSYEPFIDGWLNEEEQTVWGRPVDVIELENGSLMISDDYSGTIYKVSYNEEG
;
A
#
# COMPACT_ATOMS: atom_id res chain seq x y z
N MET A 1 19.16 3.95 -13.38
CA MET A 1 18.81 3.68 -11.97
C MET A 1 18.53 2.20 -11.84
N HIS A 2 19.07 1.52 -10.83
CA HIS A 2 18.89 0.08 -10.60
C HIS A 2 18.41 -0.14 -9.16
N PHE A 3 17.36 -0.93 -8.95
CA PHE A 3 16.63 -1.03 -7.67
C PHE A 3 16.90 -2.32 -6.89
N GLY A 4 17.89 -3.11 -7.30
CA GLY A 4 18.45 -4.19 -6.50
C GLY A 4 18.21 -5.57 -7.06
N TYR A 5 17.05 -5.86 -7.66
CA TYR A 5 16.77 -7.20 -8.20
C TYR A 5 17.76 -7.63 -9.30
N PRO A 6 18.26 -8.88 -9.30
CA PRO A 6 17.97 -9.97 -8.36
C PRO A 6 18.89 -10.02 -7.12
N TYR A 7 19.80 -9.06 -6.94
CA TYR A 7 20.88 -9.11 -5.94
C TYR A 7 20.48 -8.64 -4.54
N CYS A 8 19.56 -7.68 -4.45
CA CYS A 8 19.18 -7.03 -3.20
C CYS A 8 17.68 -6.75 -3.16
N HIS A 9 17.06 -7.04 -2.02
CA HIS A 9 15.65 -6.84 -1.71
C HIS A 9 15.50 -5.82 -0.58
N GLY A 10 14.42 -5.03 -0.58
CA GLY A 10 14.12 -4.07 0.51
C GLY A 10 15.15 -2.93 0.70
N GLY A 11 16.19 -2.88 -0.13
CA GLY A 11 17.27 -1.88 -0.09
C GLY A 11 18.54 -2.31 0.64
N ASP A 12 18.48 -3.35 1.47
CA ASP A 12 19.60 -3.80 2.30
C ASP A 12 19.64 -5.32 2.57
N ILE A 13 18.69 -6.09 2.05
CA ILE A 13 18.64 -7.54 2.22
C ILE A 13 19.26 -8.20 0.99
N ALA A 14 20.47 -8.76 1.15
CA ALA A 14 21.12 -9.51 0.08
C ALA A 14 20.29 -10.75 -0.29
N ASP A 15 20.17 -11.01 -1.59
CA ASP A 15 19.54 -12.22 -2.09
C ASP A 15 20.37 -13.48 -1.74
N PRO A 16 19.76 -14.60 -1.31
CA PRO A 16 20.51 -15.80 -0.93
C PRO A 16 21.31 -16.47 -2.05
N GLU A 17 20.89 -16.31 -3.31
CA GLU A 17 21.52 -16.94 -4.47
C GLU A 17 22.43 -15.95 -5.22
N PHE A 18 22.00 -14.69 -5.33
CA PHE A 18 22.69 -13.69 -6.15
C PHE A 18 23.44 -12.63 -5.33
N GLY A 19 23.15 -12.45 -4.04
CA GLY A 19 23.61 -11.32 -3.24
C GLY A 19 25.12 -11.22 -3.03
N GLU A 20 25.87 -12.32 -3.16
CA GLU A 20 27.34 -12.30 -3.11
C GLU A 20 27.97 -11.64 -4.35
N GLN A 21 27.23 -11.51 -5.46
CA GLN A 21 27.78 -10.98 -6.70
C GLN A 21 27.89 -9.44 -6.68
N ARG A 22 27.03 -8.76 -5.93
CA ARG A 22 26.95 -7.28 -5.86
C ARG A 22 26.43 -6.82 -4.50
N PRO A 23 27.08 -5.86 -3.82
CA PRO A 23 26.58 -5.35 -2.55
C PRO A 23 25.34 -4.46 -2.73
N CYS A 24 24.42 -4.47 -1.75
CA CYS A 24 23.21 -3.64 -1.77
C CYS A 24 23.48 -2.14 -1.92
N SER A 25 24.64 -1.64 -1.49
CA SER A 25 25.06 -0.24 -1.62
C SER A 25 25.18 0.25 -3.06
N ASP A 26 25.24 -0.65 -4.04
CA ASP A 26 25.29 -0.31 -5.46
C ASP A 26 23.93 0.11 -6.04
N PHE A 27 22.85 -0.06 -5.27
CA PHE A 27 21.47 0.07 -5.76
C PHE A 27 20.70 1.17 -5.05
N VAL A 28 19.68 1.68 -5.74
CA VAL A 28 18.76 2.67 -5.16
C VAL A 28 17.78 1.97 -4.24
N ARG A 29 17.66 2.46 -3.01
CA ARG A 29 16.73 1.95 -2.00
C ARG A 29 15.29 2.29 -2.38
N PRO A 30 14.31 1.47 -1.95
CA PRO A 30 12.90 1.82 -2.12
C PRO A 30 12.57 3.09 -1.33
N ALA A 31 11.68 3.91 -1.87
CA ALA A 31 11.15 5.09 -1.18
C ALA A 31 10.32 4.73 0.06
N GLN A 32 9.71 3.54 0.07
CA GLN A 32 8.95 2.98 1.19
C GLN A 32 9.02 1.46 1.12
N ASN A 33 9.35 0.82 2.25
CA ASN A 33 9.19 -0.62 2.41
C ASN A 33 7.76 -0.92 2.88
N LEU A 34 7.11 -1.91 2.28
CA LEU A 34 5.75 -2.33 2.64
C LEU A 34 5.77 -3.65 3.41
N GLY A 35 4.62 -4.03 3.97
CA GLY A 35 4.48 -5.32 4.63
C GLY A 35 4.80 -6.50 3.69
N PRO A 36 5.44 -7.57 4.18
CA PRO A 36 5.77 -8.72 3.33
C PRO A 36 4.51 -9.41 2.82
N HIS A 37 4.43 -9.65 1.50
CA HIS A 37 3.30 -10.31 0.84
C HIS A 37 1.96 -9.57 0.88
N VAL A 38 1.92 -8.28 1.23
CA VAL A 38 0.66 -7.50 1.21
C VAL A 38 0.07 -7.31 -0.19
N ALA A 39 0.85 -7.62 -1.23
CA ALA A 39 0.44 -7.55 -2.64
C ALA A 39 -0.17 -6.17 -3.00
N PRO A 40 0.62 -5.08 -2.98
CA PRO A 40 0.14 -3.77 -3.37
C PRO A 40 -0.18 -3.78 -4.87
N LEU A 41 -1.41 -3.42 -5.25
CA LEU A 41 -1.86 -3.46 -6.65
C LEU A 41 -2.24 -2.07 -7.20
N GLY A 42 -2.52 -1.11 -6.33
CA GLY A 42 -2.89 0.25 -6.70
C GLY A 42 -2.28 1.30 -5.79
N LEU A 43 -2.06 2.50 -6.34
CA LEU A 43 -1.47 3.62 -5.63
C LEU A 43 -1.98 4.95 -6.22
N THR A 44 -2.39 5.86 -5.34
CA THR A 44 -2.73 7.25 -5.67
C THR A 44 -2.05 8.19 -4.67
N ILE A 45 -1.58 9.36 -5.14
CA ILE A 45 -1.23 10.47 -4.24
C ILE A 45 -2.45 11.35 -4.11
N TYR A 46 -2.99 11.48 -2.90
CA TYR A 46 -4.19 12.26 -2.69
C TYR A 46 -3.92 13.75 -2.84
N SER A 47 -4.74 14.45 -3.61
CA SER A 47 -4.60 15.90 -3.86
C SER A 47 -5.91 16.67 -3.79
N GLY A 48 -7.01 15.99 -3.48
CA GLY A 48 -8.35 16.55 -3.46
C GLY A 48 -8.68 17.39 -2.24
N GLU A 49 -9.88 17.97 -2.25
CA GLU A 49 -10.40 18.87 -1.23
C GLU A 49 -11.59 18.29 -0.44
N ASP A 50 -11.99 17.04 -0.71
CA ASP A 50 -13.11 16.39 0.00
C ASP A 50 -12.69 16.01 1.43
N PHE A 51 -11.48 15.47 1.59
CA PHE A 51 -10.90 15.11 2.88
C PHE A 51 -10.16 16.31 3.51
N PRO A 52 -9.98 16.34 4.84
CA PRO A 52 -9.19 17.39 5.51
C PRO A 52 -7.79 17.57 4.91
N ASP A 53 -7.26 18.80 4.96
CA ASP A 53 -5.97 19.17 4.37
C ASP A 53 -4.80 18.27 4.80
N GLU A 54 -4.88 17.66 5.99
CA GLU A 54 -3.84 16.75 6.48
C GLU A 54 -3.64 15.54 5.58
N TYR A 55 -4.64 15.11 4.80
CA TYR A 55 -4.53 13.99 3.87
C TYR A 55 -3.85 14.36 2.54
N ASN A 56 -3.74 15.65 2.23
CA ASN A 56 -3.19 16.11 0.96
C ASN A 56 -1.69 15.76 0.86
N GLY A 57 -1.27 15.25 -0.30
CA GLY A 57 0.10 14.82 -0.56
C GLY A 57 0.47 13.44 0.00
N LYS A 58 -0.44 12.76 0.71
CA LYS A 58 -0.20 11.40 1.21
C LYS A 58 -0.41 10.37 0.10
N ALA A 59 0.38 9.30 0.11
CA ALA A 59 0.17 8.16 -0.77
C ALA A 59 -0.84 7.20 -0.15
N LEU A 60 -1.87 6.83 -0.91
CA LEU A 60 -2.83 5.79 -0.59
C LEU A 60 -2.52 4.56 -1.44
N ILE A 61 -2.36 3.40 -0.81
CA ILE A 61 -1.91 2.15 -1.44
C ILE A 61 -2.96 1.08 -1.17
N ALA A 62 -3.46 0.45 -2.23
CA ALA A 62 -4.37 -0.68 -2.14
C ALA A 62 -3.59 -1.99 -1.97
N GLU A 63 -3.70 -2.58 -0.78
CA GLU A 63 -3.05 -3.84 -0.41
C GLU A 63 -4.03 -5.01 -0.57
N HIS A 64 -3.86 -5.79 -1.65
CA HIS A 64 -4.76 -6.89 -2.02
C HIS A 64 -4.73 -8.09 -1.06
N GLY A 65 -3.69 -8.15 -0.24
CA GLY A 65 -3.56 -9.08 0.86
C GLY A 65 -2.85 -10.38 0.51
N SER A 66 -2.22 -10.95 1.54
CA SER A 66 -1.35 -12.10 1.41
C SER A 66 -2.09 -13.42 1.23
N TRP A 67 -1.80 -14.15 0.16
CA TRP A 67 -2.33 -15.51 -0.04
C TRP A 67 -1.42 -16.61 0.53
N ASN A 68 -0.10 -16.42 0.50
CA ASN A 68 0.91 -17.42 0.89
C ASN A 68 1.58 -17.13 2.24
N ARG A 69 0.79 -16.83 3.27
CA ARG A 69 1.25 -16.70 4.66
C ARG A 69 0.34 -17.48 5.59
N SER A 70 0.92 -18.03 6.67
CA SER A 70 0.17 -18.71 7.74
C SER A 70 -0.74 -17.75 8.51
N LYS A 71 -0.28 -16.52 8.75
CA LYS A 71 -1.08 -15.40 9.25
C LYS A 71 -1.20 -14.33 8.16
N LYS A 72 -2.42 -14.12 7.68
CA LYS A 72 -2.79 -13.15 6.64
C LYS A 72 -2.56 -11.73 7.12
N ILE A 73 -2.11 -10.87 6.21
CA ILE A 73 -1.96 -9.42 6.39
C ILE A 73 -2.27 -8.69 5.07
N GLY A 74 -2.42 -7.37 5.12
CA GLY A 74 -2.88 -6.55 4.00
C GLY A 74 -4.40 -6.42 4.05
N TYR A 75 -5.08 -6.55 2.90
CA TYR A 75 -6.54 -6.44 2.79
C TYR A 75 -7.07 -5.09 3.29
N ARG A 76 -6.41 -4.02 2.84
CA ARG A 76 -6.64 -2.66 3.35
C ARG A 76 -6.18 -1.61 2.34
N ILE A 77 -6.60 -0.38 2.57
CA ILE A 77 -5.92 0.80 2.04
C ILE A 77 -4.97 1.30 3.12
N THR A 78 -3.71 1.51 2.73
CA THR A 78 -2.68 2.07 3.61
C THR A 78 -2.35 3.49 3.17
N MET A 79 -2.11 4.36 4.14
CA MET A 79 -1.65 5.73 3.95
C MET A 79 -0.18 5.86 4.36
N VAL A 80 0.57 6.63 3.56
CA VAL A 80 1.99 6.91 3.74
C VAL A 80 2.21 8.41 3.61
N ASP A 81 2.77 9.01 4.65
CA ASP A 81 3.31 10.38 4.59
C ASP A 81 4.55 10.41 3.71
N LEU A 82 4.64 11.43 2.86
CA LEU A 82 5.77 11.64 1.98
C LEU A 82 6.54 12.90 2.38
N ASN A 83 7.86 12.77 2.52
CA ASN A 83 8.79 13.89 2.65
C ASN A 83 9.85 13.79 1.56
N ASN A 84 9.85 14.74 0.61
CA ASN A 84 10.77 14.74 -0.54
C ASN A 84 10.78 13.44 -1.35
N GLY A 85 9.63 12.77 -1.46
CA GLY A 85 9.48 11.51 -2.19
C GLY A 85 9.89 10.26 -1.40
N GLU A 86 10.29 10.40 -0.12
CA GLU A 86 10.52 9.28 0.79
C GLU A 86 9.34 9.12 1.75
N GLY A 87 8.95 7.87 2.02
CA GLY A 87 7.89 7.56 2.98
C GLY A 87 8.38 7.71 4.42
N THR A 88 7.62 8.42 5.25
CA THR A 88 7.94 8.64 6.67
C THR A 88 6.99 7.96 7.63
N SER A 89 5.86 7.44 7.13
CA SER A 89 4.88 6.65 7.87
C SER A 89 4.30 5.54 7.00
N TYR A 90 3.61 4.59 7.60
CA TYR A 90 2.96 3.47 6.92
C TYR A 90 1.87 2.91 7.83
N GLU A 91 0.65 3.38 7.66
CA GLU A 91 -0.47 3.12 8.58
C GLU A 91 -1.78 2.79 7.86
N PRO A 92 -2.67 1.97 8.46
CA PRO A 92 -3.99 1.72 7.88
C PRO A 92 -4.79 3.01 7.71
N PHE A 93 -5.38 3.19 6.54
CA PHE A 93 -6.37 4.24 6.26
C PHE A 93 -7.79 3.68 6.26
N ILE A 94 -8.00 2.57 5.57
CA ILE A 94 -9.26 1.81 5.61
C ILE A 94 -8.91 0.34 5.73
N ASP A 95 -9.46 -0.34 6.72
CA ASP A 95 -9.29 -1.78 6.94
C ASP A 95 -10.63 -2.46 7.26
N GLY A 96 -10.56 -3.71 7.72
CA GLY A 96 -11.74 -4.49 8.10
C GLY A 96 -12.14 -5.59 7.12
N TRP A 97 -11.52 -5.65 5.93
CA TRP A 97 -11.73 -6.76 4.98
C TRP A 97 -11.20 -8.12 5.47
N LEU A 98 -10.20 -8.09 6.36
CA LEU A 98 -9.65 -9.25 7.05
C LEU A 98 -10.15 -9.30 8.49
N ASN A 99 -10.79 -10.39 8.87
CA ASN A 99 -10.97 -10.73 10.29
C ASN A 99 -9.65 -11.30 10.82
N GLU A 100 -8.98 -10.55 11.70
CA GLU A 100 -7.67 -10.96 12.21
C GLU A 100 -7.71 -12.18 13.15
N GLU A 101 -8.82 -12.42 13.84
CA GLU A 101 -8.94 -13.56 14.75
C GLU A 101 -9.21 -14.84 13.96
N GLU A 102 -10.19 -14.81 13.06
CA GLU A 102 -10.62 -15.96 12.28
C GLU A 102 -9.76 -16.21 11.03
N GLN A 103 -8.95 -15.23 10.63
CA GLN A 103 -8.14 -15.27 9.41
C GLN A 103 -8.97 -15.46 8.13
N THR A 104 -10.22 -14.99 8.17
CA THR A 104 -11.18 -14.99 7.06
C THR A 104 -11.23 -13.62 6.39
N VAL A 105 -11.47 -13.61 5.08
CA VAL A 105 -11.51 -12.38 4.28
C VAL A 105 -12.83 -12.28 3.54
N TRP A 106 -13.40 -11.08 3.48
CA TRP A 106 -14.63 -10.82 2.73
C TRP A 106 -14.43 -9.89 1.53
N GLY A 107 -13.24 -9.30 1.37
CA GLY A 107 -12.87 -8.51 0.19
C GLY A 107 -11.36 -8.33 0.03
N ARG A 108 -10.95 -7.87 -1.14
CA ARG A 108 -9.55 -7.69 -1.54
C ARG A 108 -9.41 -6.43 -2.40
N PRO A 109 -9.02 -5.28 -1.81
CA PRO A 109 -8.89 -4.04 -2.57
C PRO A 109 -7.77 -4.16 -3.61
N VAL A 110 -8.06 -3.72 -4.83
CA VAL A 110 -7.15 -3.79 -5.99
C VAL A 110 -6.57 -2.42 -6.29
N ASP A 111 -7.42 -1.41 -6.48
CA ASP A 111 -6.98 -0.07 -6.82
C ASP A 111 -7.76 0.97 -6.02
N VAL A 112 -7.15 2.15 -5.85
CA VAL A 112 -7.73 3.33 -5.22
C VAL A 112 -7.45 4.53 -6.12
N ILE A 113 -8.51 5.21 -6.53
CA ILE A 113 -8.43 6.39 -7.39
C ILE A 113 -9.16 7.56 -6.75
N GLU A 114 -8.61 8.74 -6.98
CA GLU A 114 -9.27 10.01 -6.66
C GLU A 114 -10.21 10.41 -7.80
N LEU A 115 -11.41 10.86 -7.47
CA LEU A 115 -12.37 11.47 -8.40
C LEU A 115 -12.22 13.00 -8.42
N GLU A 116 -12.77 13.65 -9.45
CA GLU A 116 -12.70 15.11 -9.61
C GLU A 116 -13.24 15.91 -8.42
N ASN A 117 -14.19 15.35 -7.66
CA ASN A 117 -14.74 15.99 -6.48
C ASN A 117 -13.92 15.73 -5.20
N GLY A 118 -12.72 15.14 -5.31
CA GLY A 118 -11.84 14.80 -4.19
C GLY A 118 -12.23 13.54 -3.42
N SER A 119 -13.35 12.88 -3.73
CA SER A 119 -13.73 11.60 -3.13
C SER A 119 -12.95 10.43 -3.75
N LEU A 120 -12.87 9.29 -3.08
CA LEU A 120 -12.13 8.12 -3.54
C LEU A 120 -13.07 7.03 -4.08
N MET A 121 -12.60 6.27 -5.07
CA MET A 121 -13.17 4.97 -5.44
C MET A 121 -12.16 3.87 -5.21
N ILE A 122 -12.63 2.75 -4.66
CA ILE A 122 -11.83 1.55 -4.42
C ILE A 122 -12.49 0.36 -5.11
N SER A 123 -11.74 -0.37 -5.91
CA SER A 123 -12.22 -1.60 -6.54
C SER A 123 -11.83 -2.85 -5.73
N ASP A 124 -12.73 -3.83 -5.64
CA ASP A 124 -12.50 -5.12 -4.99
C ASP A 124 -12.95 -6.26 -5.89
N ASP A 125 -11.99 -7.04 -6.38
CA ASP A 125 -12.22 -8.14 -7.31
C ASP A 125 -12.76 -9.41 -6.64
N TYR A 126 -12.56 -9.57 -5.34
CA TYR A 126 -13.02 -10.73 -4.59
C TYR A 126 -14.51 -10.64 -4.29
N SER A 127 -14.99 -9.46 -3.88
CA SER A 127 -16.42 -9.23 -3.64
C SER A 127 -17.18 -8.77 -4.89
N GLY A 128 -16.48 -8.33 -5.93
CA GLY A 128 -17.10 -7.75 -7.13
C GLY A 128 -17.72 -6.37 -6.87
N THR A 129 -17.15 -5.61 -5.93
CA THR A 129 -17.70 -4.34 -5.42
C THR A 129 -16.81 -3.16 -5.79
N ILE A 130 -17.43 -1.99 -6.01
CA ILE A 130 -16.75 -0.69 -6.01
C ILE A 130 -17.25 0.11 -4.81
N TYR A 131 -16.33 0.54 -3.95
CA TYR A 131 -16.64 1.41 -2.81
C TYR A 131 -16.40 2.86 -3.21
N LYS A 132 -17.28 3.76 -2.77
CA LYS A 132 -17.02 5.20 -2.78
C LYS A 132 -16.75 5.64 -1.34
N VAL A 133 -15.67 6.38 -1.15
CA VAL A 133 -15.30 6.95 0.15
C VAL A 133 -15.34 8.46 0.00
N SER A 134 -16.15 9.12 0.81
CA SER A 134 -16.24 10.57 0.89
C SER A 134 -16.20 11.00 2.34
N TYR A 135 -15.69 12.20 2.59
CA TYR A 135 -15.69 12.79 3.91
C TYR A 135 -16.99 13.58 4.14
N ASN A 136 -17.59 13.42 5.30
CA ASN A 136 -18.73 14.22 5.74
C ASN A 136 -18.38 14.77 7.13
N GLU A 137 -18.39 16.10 7.29
CA GLU A 137 -18.06 16.77 8.57
C GLU A 137 -19.07 16.50 9.71
N GLU A 138 -20.20 15.85 9.44
CA GLU A 138 -21.17 15.48 10.47
C GLU A 138 -20.72 14.21 11.21
N GLY A 139 -19.83 14.38 12.20
CA GLY A 139 -19.38 13.37 13.15
C GLY A 139 -18.92 13.97 14.47
#